data_AF-A0A7J4MXL6-F1
#
_entry.id   AF-A0A7J4MXL6-F1
#
_cell.length_a   1.000
_cell.length_b   1.000
_cell.length_c   1.000
_cell.angle_alpha   90.00
_cell.angle_beta   90.00
_cell.angle_gamma   90.00
#
_symmetry.space_group_name_H-M   'P 1'
#
loop_
_entity.id
_entity.type
_entity.pdbx_description
1 polymer ?
#
loop_
_entity_poly.entity_id
_entity_poly.type
_entity_poly.pdbx_seq_one_letter_code
_entity_poly.pdbx_strand_id
1 'polypeptide(L)'
;MSAEKIDRELKKRINQFKKLLKNEEERESFYNSICGSEILVRIEIFLPSANPERYYDGLFLYLNDEGKIVSAEYYYNEGGEGAITKLEGDSLEVVRDLFEDELSLEIE
;
A
#
# COMPACT_ATOMS: atom_id res chain seq x y z
N MET A 1 -18.44 -13.53 5.12
CA MET A 1 -19.23 -12.28 4.99
C MET A 1 -19.64 -12.16 3.52
N SER A 2 -20.90 -11.91 3.17
CA SER A 2 -21.31 -11.94 1.75
C SER A 2 -20.85 -10.67 1.00
N ALA A 3 -20.45 -10.83 -0.26
CA ALA A 3 -20.05 -9.71 -1.13
C ALA A 3 -21.14 -8.63 -1.23
N GLU A 4 -22.42 -9.05 -1.28
CA GLU A 4 -23.58 -8.14 -1.30
C GLU A 4 -23.68 -7.26 -0.04
N LYS A 5 -23.31 -7.79 1.13
CA LYS A 5 -23.33 -7.01 2.37
C LYS A 5 -22.23 -5.95 2.36
N ILE A 6 -21.04 -6.29 1.85
CA ILE A 6 -19.91 -5.36 1.71
C ILE A 6 -20.27 -4.20 0.77
N ASP A 7 -20.80 -4.50 -0.41
CA ASP A 7 -21.20 -3.49 -1.39
C ASP A 7 -22.26 -2.53 -0.82
N ARG A 8 -23.22 -3.05 -0.06
CA ARG A 8 -24.26 -2.24 0.59
C ARG A 8 -23.68 -1.27 1.61
N GLU A 9 -22.76 -1.71 2.47
CA GLU A 9 -22.12 -0.84 3.46
C GLU A 9 -21.21 0.20 2.80
N LEU A 10 -20.46 -0.18 1.76
CA LEU A 10 -19.66 0.76 0.97
C LEU A 10 -20.53 1.86 0.36
N LYS A 11 -21.65 1.50 -0.30
CA LYS A 11 -22.59 2.47 -0.87
C LYS A 11 -23.11 3.45 0.18
N LYS A 12 -23.42 2.98 1.39
CA LYS A 12 -23.81 3.87 2.50
C LYS A 12 -22.70 4.86 2.87
N ARG A 13 -21.45 4.39 3.00
CA ARG A 13 -20.30 5.24 3.32
C ARG A 13 -20.02 6.29 2.24
N ILE A 14 -20.04 5.91 0.96
CA ILE A 14 -19.88 6.86 -0.14
C ILE A 14 -20.98 7.93 -0.13
N ASN A 15 -22.22 7.54 0.15
CA ASN A 15 -23.32 8.51 0.27
C ASN A 15 -23.15 9.43 1.49
N GLN A 16 -22.62 8.93 2.61
CA GLN A 16 -22.26 9.75 3.77
C GLN A 16 -21.17 10.77 3.39
N PHE A 17 -20.09 10.32 2.74
CA PHE A 17 -18.98 11.20 2.33
C PHE A 17 -19.44 12.31 1.38
N LYS A 18 -20.33 12.00 0.43
CA LYS A 18 -20.95 13.00 -0.46
C LYS A 18 -21.75 14.08 0.29
N LYS A 19 -22.30 13.77 1.47
CA LYS A 19 -22.98 14.76 2.32
C LYS A 19 -21.98 15.61 3.09
N LEU A 20 -20.96 14.98 3.68
CA LEU A 20 -19.89 15.67 4.40
C LEU A 20 -19.16 16.69 3.51
N LEU A 21 -18.96 16.38 2.21
CA LEU A 21 -18.36 17.33 1.26
C LEU A 21 -19.17 18.63 1.07
N LYS A 22 -20.45 18.66 1.46
CA LYS A 22 -21.35 19.81 1.30
C LYS A 22 -21.56 20.60 2.59
N ASN A 23 -21.14 20.07 3.75
CA ASN A 23 -21.32 20.69 5.05
C ASN A 23 -20.03 20.56 5.87
N GLU A 24 -19.39 21.71 6.10
CA GLU A 24 -18.09 21.79 6.78
C GLU A 24 -18.16 21.39 8.25
N GLU A 25 -19.21 21.77 8.98
CA GLU A 25 -19.37 21.44 10.39
C GLU A 25 -19.58 19.94 10.60
N GLU A 26 -20.42 19.31 9.75
CA GLU A 26 -20.60 17.86 9.77
C GLU A 26 -19.30 17.11 9.41
N ARG A 27 -18.52 17.66 8.47
CA ARG A 27 -17.22 17.11 8.06
C ARG A 27 -16.21 17.16 9.19
N GLU A 28 -16.11 18.27 9.90
CA GLU A 28 -15.20 18.43 11.04
C GLU A 28 -15.60 17.49 12.20
N SER A 29 -16.88 17.43 12.54
CA SER A 29 -17.40 16.49 13.53
C SER A 29 -17.10 15.03 13.16
N PHE A 30 -17.24 14.69 11.88
CA PHE A 30 -16.86 13.37 11.38
C PHE A 30 -15.36 13.09 11.56
N TYR A 31 -14.47 14.02 11.22
CA TYR A 31 -13.03 13.83 11.43
C TYR A 31 -12.67 13.66 12.90
N ASN A 32 -13.28 14.44 13.79
CA ASN A 32 -13.09 14.31 15.24
C ASN A 32 -13.63 12.98 15.82
N SER A 33 -14.50 12.29 15.08
CA SER A 33 -15.03 10.97 15.47
C SER A 33 -14.18 9.78 15.00
N ILE A 34 -13.10 10.02 14.23
CA ILE A 34 -12.22 8.96 13.75
C ILE A 34 -11.39 8.43 14.92
N CYS A 35 -11.55 7.15 15.24
CA CYS A 35 -10.88 6.50 16.37
C CYS A 35 -9.38 6.22 16.16
N GLY A 36 -8.87 6.42 14.94
CA GLY A 36 -7.48 6.19 14.60
C GLY A 36 -7.23 6.30 13.09
N SER A 37 -5.97 6.55 12.75
CA SER A 37 -5.47 6.52 11.37
C SER A 37 -4.12 5.83 11.39
N GLU A 38 -3.88 4.92 10.44
CA GLU A 38 -2.59 4.29 10.23
C GLU A 38 -1.96 4.87 8.96
N ILE A 39 -0.65 5.07 8.98
CA ILE A 39 0.13 5.47 7.81
C ILE A 39 0.75 4.20 7.22
N LEU A 40 0.66 4.08 5.89
CA LEU A 40 1.36 3.07 5.13
C LEU A 40 2.21 3.76 4.08
N VAL A 41 3.52 3.58 4.16
CA VAL A 41 4.48 4.10 3.18
C VAL A 41 4.73 3.02 2.14
N ARG A 42 4.61 3.36 0.85
CA ARG A 42 5.03 2.47 -0.24
C ARG A 42 6.33 2.96 -0.84
N ILE A 43 7.36 2.12 -0.78
CA ILE A 43 8.66 2.33 -1.44
C ILE A 43 8.68 1.45 -2.69
N GLU A 44 9.08 2.02 -3.82
CA GLU A 44 9.32 1.30 -5.07
C GLU A 44 10.82 1.18 -5.29
N ILE A 45 11.31 -0.07 -5.33
CA ILE A 45 12.71 -0.39 -5.57
C ILE A 45 12.85 -0.96 -6.97
N PHE A 46 13.62 -0.27 -7.81
CA PHE A 46 14.01 -0.77 -9.12
C PHE A 46 15.22 -1.68 -8.96
N LEU A 47 15.07 -2.96 -9.30
CA LEU A 47 16.18 -3.91 -9.25
C LEU A 47 17.12 -3.71 -10.45
N PRO A 48 18.42 -3.99 -10.29
CA PRO A 48 19.37 -3.87 -11.38
C PRO A 48 19.08 -4.93 -12.46
N SER A 49 18.56 -4.49 -13.62
CA SER A 49 18.34 -5.34 -14.78
C SER A 49 19.56 -5.35 -15.71
N ALA A 50 19.89 -6.52 -16.26
CA ALA A 50 20.92 -6.65 -17.29
C ALA A 50 20.49 -6.07 -18.65
N ASN A 51 19.18 -5.88 -18.87
CA ASN A 51 18.64 -5.33 -20.12
C ASN A 51 17.38 -4.47 -19.85
N PRO A 52 17.54 -3.28 -19.26
CA PRO A 52 16.43 -2.44 -18.81
C PRO A 52 15.53 -1.94 -19.95
N GLU A 53 16.04 -1.87 -21.18
CA GLU A 53 15.28 -1.52 -22.38
C GLU A 53 14.26 -2.60 -22.79
N ARG A 54 14.52 -3.85 -22.39
CA ARG A 54 13.65 -4.99 -22.71
C ARG A 54 12.71 -5.33 -21.57
N TYR A 55 13.24 -5.39 -20.36
CA TYR A 55 12.47 -5.68 -19.16
C TYR A 55 13.04 -4.95 -17.95
N TYR A 56 12.18 -4.61 -17.02
CA TYR A 56 12.56 -4.14 -15.69
C TYR A 56 11.70 -4.80 -14.64
N ASP A 57 12.28 -4.99 -13.47
CA ASP A 57 11.65 -5.61 -12.32
C ASP A 57 12.00 -4.86 -11.05
N GLY A 58 11.27 -5.18 -9.99
CA GLY A 58 11.42 -4.47 -8.74
C GLY A 58 10.53 -4.98 -7.63
N LEU A 59 10.59 -4.25 -6.52
CA LEU A 59 9.80 -4.52 -5.33
C LEU A 59 8.94 -3.30 -5.00
N PHE A 60 7.68 -3.53 -4.63
CA PHE A 60 6.92 -2.61 -3.80
C PHE A 60 7.02 -3.07 -2.35
N LEU A 61 7.61 -2.25 -1.49
CA LEU A 61 7.66 -2.49 -0.05
C LEU A 61 6.65 -1.59 0.64
N TYR A 62 5.86 -2.16 1.54
CA TYR A 62 4.86 -1.45 2.31
C TYR A 62 5.31 -1.42 3.77
N LEU A 63 5.61 -0.22 4.26
CA LEU A 63 6.10 0.03 5.60
C LEU A 63 5.00 0.64 6.46
N ASN A 64 4.92 0.24 7.73
CA ASN A 64 4.09 0.92 8.71
C ASN A 64 4.76 2.21 9.22
N ASP A 65 4.12 2.87 10.17
CA ASP A 65 4.60 4.08 10.84
C ASP A 65 5.84 3.86 11.73
N GLU A 66 6.20 2.60 12.02
CA GLU A 66 7.45 2.22 12.70
C GLU A 66 8.60 1.95 11.73
N GLY A 67 8.38 2.10 10.41
CA GLY A 67 9.39 1.77 9.39
C GLY A 67 9.54 0.27 9.11
N LYS A 68 8.66 -0.58 9.66
CA LYS A 68 8.72 -2.04 9.47
C LYS A 68 8.00 -2.47 8.19
N ILE A 69 8.59 -3.39 7.45
CA ILE A 69 8.00 -3.94 6.23
C ILE A 69 6.84 -4.89 6.62
N VAL A 70 5.60 -4.45 6.41
CA VAL A 70 4.39 -5.24 6.70
C VAL A 70 3.91 -6.06 5.50
N SER A 71 4.29 -5.66 4.29
CA SER A 71 4.00 -6.40 3.06
C SER A 71 5.03 -6.06 1.99
N ALA A 72 5.22 -6.97 1.04
CA ALA A 72 6.03 -6.74 -0.14
C ALA A 72 5.41 -7.41 -1.37
N GLU A 73 5.64 -6.80 -2.53
CA GLU A 73 5.22 -7.34 -3.83
C GLU A 73 6.42 -7.28 -4.78
N TYR A 74 6.60 -8.31 -5.58
CA TYR A 74 7.52 -8.30 -6.71
C TYR A 74 6.75 -7.95 -7.98
N TYR A 75 7.30 -7.05 -8.78
CA TYR A 75 6.77 -6.73 -10.10
C TYR A 75 7.79 -7.00 -11.20
N TYR A 76 7.29 -7.40 -12.35
CA TYR A 76 8.08 -7.61 -13.56
C TYR A 76 7.32 -7.00 -14.74
N ASN A 77 8.02 -6.25 -15.58
CA ASN A 77 7.46 -5.67 -16.79
C ASN A 77 8.37 -5.99 -17.98
N GLU A 78 7.80 -6.59 -19.02
CA GLU A 78 8.48 -6.84 -20.30
C GLU A 78 7.60 -6.34 -21.44
N GLY A 79 8.14 -5.47 -22.29
CA GLY A 79 7.44 -4.99 -23.48
C GLY A 79 6.11 -4.25 -23.22
N GLY A 80 5.89 -3.73 -22.01
CA GLY A 80 4.66 -3.03 -21.62
C GLY A 80 3.60 -3.92 -20.97
N GLU A 81 3.85 -5.23 -20.87
CA GLU A 81 3.02 -6.15 -20.09
C GLU A 81 3.65 -6.35 -18.71
N GLY A 82 2.94 -5.88 -17.67
CA GLY A 82 3.37 -5.97 -16.28
C GLY A 82 2.61 -7.06 -15.52
N ALA A 83 3.32 -7.77 -14.65
CA ALA A 83 2.75 -8.66 -13.66
C ALA A 83 3.25 -8.28 -12.26
N ILE A 84 2.39 -8.47 -11.26
CA ILE A 84 2.71 -8.24 -9.85
C ILE A 84 2.32 -9.50 -9.08
N THR A 85 3.18 -9.92 -8.17
CA THR A 85 2.90 -11.01 -7.23
C THR A 85 3.25 -10.60 -5.82
N LYS A 86 2.40 -10.97 -4.86
CA LYS A 86 2.66 -10.74 -3.45
C LYS A 86 3.72 -11.71 -2.94
N LEU A 87 4.62 -11.22 -2.09
CA LEU A 87 5.58 -12.06 -1.38
C LEU A 87 4.95 -12.56 -0.07
N GLU A 88 5.08 -13.86 0.19
CA GLU A 88 4.51 -14.54 1.36
C GLU A 88 5.50 -15.54 1.94
N GLY A 89 5.35 -15.87 3.23
CA GLY A 89 6.21 -16.83 3.93
C GLY A 89 7.69 -16.46 3.85
N ASP A 90 8.53 -17.45 3.61
CA ASP A 90 9.99 -17.32 3.57
C ASP A 90 10.47 -16.21 2.61
N SER A 91 9.80 -15.99 1.48
CA SER A 91 10.18 -14.94 0.53
C SER A 91 9.99 -13.53 1.09
N LEU A 92 8.97 -13.32 1.93
CA LEU A 92 8.77 -12.04 2.60
C LEU A 92 9.82 -11.82 3.70
N GLU A 93 10.15 -12.87 4.45
CA GLU A 93 11.18 -12.82 5.49
C GLU A 93 12.56 -12.48 4.91
N VAL A 94 12.94 -13.08 3.76
CA VAL A 94 14.19 -12.74 3.07
C VAL A 94 14.24 -11.25 2.67
N VAL A 95 13.12 -10.68 2.25
CA VAL A 95 13.05 -9.25 1.90
C VAL A 95 13.13 -8.36 3.14
N ARG A 96 12.52 -8.77 4.26
CA ARG A 96 12.67 -8.05 5.55
C ARG A 96 14.12 -8.01 5.99
N ASP A 97 14.75 -9.18 6.04
CA ASP A 97 16.15 -9.33 6.47
C ASP A 97 17.13 -8.51 5.62
N LEU A 98 16.80 -8.26 4.34
CA LEU A 98 17.67 -7.54 3.41
C LEU A 98 17.45 -6.02 3.37
N PHE A 99 16.25 -5.53 3.70
CA PHE A 99 15.87 -4.14 3.43
C PHE A 99 15.36 -3.37 4.65
N GLU A 100 14.96 -4.03 5.74
CA GLU A 100 14.32 -3.36 6.87
C GLU A 100 15.29 -2.41 7.59
N ASP A 101 16.54 -2.83 7.80
CA ASP A 101 17.56 -1.99 8.43
C ASP A 101 18.01 -0.84 7.51
N GLU A 102 18.23 -1.12 6.23
CA GLU A 102 18.67 -0.13 5.24
C GLU A 102 17.64 0.97 5.01
N LEU A 103 16.36 0.62 4.92
CA LEU A 103 15.28 1.58 4.67
C LEU A 103 14.83 2.31 5.94
N SER A 104 15.08 1.74 7.13
CA SER A 104 14.82 2.45 8.39
C SER A 104 15.65 3.73 8.52
N LEU A 105 16.83 3.80 7.88
CA LEU A 105 17.71 4.96 7.87
C LEU A 105 17.28 6.06 6.90
N GLU A 106 16.41 5.77 5.93
CA GLU A 106 15.93 6.75 4.94
C GLU A 106 14.69 7.53 5.41
N ILE A 107 14.07 7.12 6.53
CA ILE A 107 12.89 7.76 7.11
C ILE A 107 13.31 8.53 8.39
N GLU A 108 14.05 9.63 8.22
CA GLU A 108 14.30 10.65 9.26
C GLU A 108 13.53 11.95 9.00
#